data_AF-A0A374IBL8-F1
#
_entry.id   AF-A0A374IBL8-F1
#
_cell.length_a   1.000
_cell.length_b   1.000
_cell.length_c   1.000
_cell.angle_alpha   90.00
_cell.angle_beta   90.00
_cell.angle_gamma   90.00
#
_symmetry.space_group_name_H-M   'P 1'
#
loop_
_entity.id
_entity.type
_entity.pdbx_description
1 polymer ?
#
loop_
_entity_poly.entity_id
_entity_poly.type
_entity_poly.pdbx_seq_one_letter_code
_entity_poly.pdbx_strand_id
1 'polypeptide(L)'
;MKRKILAASLVACLCLMTGCTQIHDTVTEERQAQSAQTMQTEAADTETTEAVDSTEESDTEYIDTTYTQEKIREILFGEWKVSKFLGFTKIQNDYAIYPDGHDIIGDHIVINEHTFSSEGIKKYERYQCELSDPIYSVSSIKEMYAIYDISDSVEKGTKLYDMIVNESLQDVEIEGINKNDPTQSWPSADIMISSESHTVILYVDCEYYLLEKV
;
A
#
# COMPACT_ATOMS: atom_id res chain seq x y z
N MET A 1 35.76 36.19 -25.51
CA MET A 1 35.65 37.18 -24.42
C MET A 1 34.30 37.87 -24.49
N LYS A 2 33.68 38.14 -23.32
CA LYS A 2 32.36 38.75 -23.04
C LYS A 2 31.19 37.75 -23.08
N ARG A 3 30.32 37.62 -22.07
CA ARG A 3 30.13 38.28 -20.76
C ARG A 3 29.34 37.34 -19.83
N LYS A 4 29.70 37.33 -18.55
CA LYS A 4 28.96 36.74 -17.41
C LYS A 4 27.74 37.61 -17.08
N ILE A 5 26.62 37.03 -16.66
CA ILE A 5 25.69 37.62 -15.67
C ILE A 5 25.12 36.48 -14.81
N LEU A 6 25.49 36.49 -13.53
CA LEU A 6 24.80 35.82 -12.43
C LEU A 6 23.60 36.67 -12.00
N ALA A 7 22.48 36.06 -11.64
CA ALA A 7 21.48 36.66 -10.78
C ALA A 7 20.89 35.59 -9.86
N ALA A 8 21.40 35.55 -8.64
CA ALA A 8 20.77 34.91 -7.50
C ALA A 8 19.71 35.87 -6.93
N SER A 9 18.54 35.36 -6.55
CA SER A 9 17.61 36.12 -5.72
C SER A 9 16.97 35.21 -4.68
N LEU A 10 17.49 35.34 -3.46
CA LEU A 10 16.94 34.85 -2.21
C LEU A 10 15.74 35.75 -1.83
N VAL A 11 14.58 35.17 -1.53
CA VAL A 11 13.53 35.85 -0.76
C VAL A 11 13.04 34.89 0.31
N ALA A 12 13.58 35.07 1.52
CA ALA A 12 13.03 34.52 2.74
C ALA A 12 12.04 35.54 3.31
N CYS A 13 10.79 35.15 3.55
CA CYS A 13 9.82 35.95 4.28
C CYS A 13 9.31 35.15 5.48
N LEU A 14 10.01 35.30 6.60
CA LEU A 14 9.49 34.99 7.93
C LEU A 14 8.39 36.00 8.28
N CYS A 15 7.23 35.55 8.75
CA CYS A 15 6.35 36.33 9.61
C CYS A 15 5.79 35.44 10.71
N LEU A 16 5.84 35.98 11.92
CA LEU A 16 5.69 35.32 13.21
C LEU A 16 4.22 35.15 13.63
N MET A 17 4.06 34.15 14.49
CA MET A 17 2.94 33.81 15.39
C MET A 17 2.31 35.02 16.10
N THR A 18 0.99 35.00 16.32
CA THR A 18 0.30 34.95 17.64
C THR A 18 -1.13 35.50 17.58
N GLY A 19 -2.06 34.87 18.32
CA GLY A 19 -3.27 35.52 18.83
C GLY A 19 -4.55 34.70 18.80
N CYS A 20 -4.75 33.80 19.77
CA CYS A 20 -6.07 33.26 20.10
C CYS A 20 -6.89 34.33 20.84
N THR A 21 -8.20 34.40 20.59
CA THR A 21 -9.14 34.99 21.57
C THR A 21 -10.49 34.29 21.48
N GLN A 22 -10.85 33.59 22.56
CA GLN A 22 -12.16 33.02 22.81
C GLN A 22 -13.15 34.14 23.16
N ILE A 23 -14.38 34.03 22.67
CA ILE A 23 -15.52 34.82 23.15
C ILE A 23 -16.42 33.88 23.92
N HIS A 24 -16.52 34.10 25.23
CA HIS A 24 -17.62 33.66 26.08
C HIS A 24 -18.42 34.91 26.41
N ASP A 25 -19.74 34.87 26.23
CA ASP A 25 -20.66 35.75 26.95
C ASP A 25 -21.95 34.98 27.28
N THR A 26 -22.17 34.85 28.59
CA THR A 26 -23.38 34.44 29.30
C THR A 26 -24.27 35.65 29.60
N VAL A 27 -25.59 35.44 29.73
CA VAL A 27 -26.58 36.04 30.70
C VAL A 27 -27.97 35.53 30.23
N THR A 28 -28.75 34.68 30.93
CA THR A 28 -29.36 34.66 32.29
C THR A 28 -30.85 35.11 32.29
N GLU A 29 -31.74 34.14 32.63
CA GLU A 29 -33.04 34.22 33.37
C GLU A 29 -34.26 34.98 32.78
N GLU A 30 -35.54 34.64 32.98
CA GLU A 30 -36.28 33.88 34.03
C GLU A 30 -37.76 33.55 33.59
N ARG A 31 -38.37 32.48 34.17
CA ARG A 31 -39.81 32.21 34.55
C ARG A 31 -40.93 32.08 33.48
N GLN A 32 -42.03 31.30 33.60
CA GLN A 32 -42.63 30.40 34.63
C GLN A 32 -43.81 29.57 34.03
N ALA A 33 -44.05 28.35 34.56
CA ALA A 33 -45.33 27.60 34.77
C ALA A 33 -46.22 27.20 33.54
N GLN A 34 -46.99 26.09 33.46
CA GLN A 34 -47.66 25.23 34.46
C GLN A 34 -48.32 23.98 33.78
N SER A 35 -48.63 22.93 34.58
CA SER A 35 -49.61 21.81 34.36
C SER A 35 -49.08 20.52 33.69
N ALA A 36 -49.28 19.28 34.15
CA ALA A 36 -50.31 18.67 35.01
C ALA A 36 -49.84 17.39 35.77
N GLN A 37 -50.62 17.01 36.79
CA GLN A 37 -50.53 15.87 37.74
C GLN A 37 -50.51 14.46 37.11
N THR A 38 -49.65 13.55 37.60
CA THR A 38 -49.87 12.43 38.55
C THR A 38 -50.52 11.16 37.97
N MET A 39 -49.83 10.01 38.05
CA MET A 39 -50.26 8.76 38.71
C MET A 39 -49.05 7.83 38.97
N GLN A 40 -48.94 7.31 40.19
CA GLN A 40 -47.99 6.27 40.61
C GLN A 40 -48.46 4.90 40.11
N THR A 41 -47.55 4.00 39.75
CA THR A 41 -47.76 2.55 39.87
C THR A 41 -46.42 1.86 40.15
N GLU A 42 -46.52 0.78 40.92
CA GLU A 42 -45.52 0.13 41.77
C GLU A 42 -44.39 -0.61 41.04
N ALA A 43 -43.29 -0.81 41.77
CA ALA A 43 -42.15 -1.62 41.39
C ALA A 43 -42.51 -3.11 41.31
N ALA A 44 -42.04 -3.76 40.24
CA ALA A 44 -41.90 -5.21 40.16
C ALA A 44 -40.49 -5.51 39.64
N ASP A 45 -39.68 -6.14 40.48
CA ASP A 45 -38.43 -6.80 40.11
C ASP A 45 -38.72 -7.89 39.07
N THR A 46 -37.94 -7.91 38.00
CA THR A 46 -37.78 -9.13 37.20
C THR A 46 -36.40 -9.11 36.56
N GLU A 47 -35.50 -9.94 37.11
CA GLU A 47 -34.23 -10.29 36.48
C GLU A 47 -34.51 -10.84 35.08
N THR A 48 -34.04 -10.13 34.05
CA THR A 48 -34.01 -10.65 32.68
C THR A 48 -32.54 -10.93 32.37
N THR A 49 -32.21 -12.22 32.35
CA THR A 49 -30.96 -12.73 31.81
C THR A 49 -31.07 -12.66 30.29
N GLU A 50 -30.54 -11.59 29.69
CA GLU A 50 -30.40 -11.54 28.23
C GLU A 50 -29.24 -12.45 27.82
N ALA A 51 -29.61 -13.47 27.03
CA ALA A 51 -28.69 -14.37 26.37
C ALA A 51 -27.76 -13.56 25.47
N VAL A 52 -26.46 -13.71 25.69
CA VAL A 52 -25.42 -13.19 24.81
C VAL A 52 -25.57 -13.90 23.47
N ASP A 53 -26.09 -13.15 22.50
CA ASP A 53 -26.09 -13.52 21.09
C ASP A 53 -24.65 -13.83 20.69
N SER A 54 -24.35 -15.12 20.58
CA SER A 54 -23.05 -15.60 20.13
C SER A 54 -23.05 -15.38 18.63
N THR A 55 -22.78 -14.16 18.20
CA THR A 55 -22.37 -13.90 16.83
C THR A 55 -21.15 -14.78 16.62
N GLU A 56 -21.31 -15.86 15.86
CA GLU A 56 -20.22 -16.70 15.41
C GLU A 56 -19.28 -15.77 14.64
N GLU A 57 -18.19 -15.33 15.30
CA GLU A 57 -17.01 -14.90 14.60
C GLU A 57 -16.64 -16.08 13.71
N SER A 58 -16.77 -15.90 12.39
CA SER A 58 -16.26 -16.88 11.47
C SER A 58 -14.79 -17.04 11.81
N ASP A 59 -14.44 -18.21 12.35
CA ASP A 59 -13.06 -18.66 12.43
C ASP A 59 -12.54 -18.65 10.99
N THR A 60 -11.99 -17.51 10.56
CA THR A 60 -11.10 -17.49 9.41
C THR A 60 -9.92 -18.30 9.88
N GLU A 61 -9.96 -19.59 9.58
CA GLU A 61 -8.85 -20.50 9.71
C GLU A 61 -7.62 -19.73 9.21
N TYR A 62 -6.69 -19.45 10.13
CA TYR A 62 -5.42 -18.84 9.79
C TYR A 62 -4.69 -19.87 8.94
N ILE A 63 -4.92 -19.82 7.63
CA ILE A 63 -4.18 -20.62 6.68
C ILE A 63 -2.79 -20.00 6.68
N ASP A 64 -1.85 -20.71 7.29
CA ASP A 64 -0.44 -20.44 7.17
C ASP A 64 -0.06 -20.68 5.69
N THR A 65 -0.20 -19.62 4.90
CA THR A 65 0.09 -19.58 3.47
C THR A 65 1.58 -19.32 3.22
N THR A 66 2.46 -19.55 4.21
CA THR A 66 3.90 -19.36 4.02
C THR A 66 4.39 -20.27 2.91
N TYR A 67 4.89 -19.63 1.85
CA TYR A 67 5.49 -20.34 0.74
C TYR A 67 6.74 -21.07 1.24
N THR A 68 6.86 -22.36 0.90
CA THR A 68 8.11 -23.08 1.12
C THR A 68 9.20 -22.47 0.24
N GLN A 69 10.47 -22.58 0.64
CA GLN A 69 11.59 -22.11 -0.18
C GLN A 69 11.61 -22.77 -1.58
N GLU A 70 11.19 -24.05 -1.67
CA GLU A 70 11.02 -24.74 -2.95
C GLU A 70 9.94 -24.09 -3.82
N LYS A 71 8.81 -23.67 -3.23
CA LYS A 71 7.73 -23.02 -3.95
C LYS A 71 8.09 -21.60 -4.38
N ILE A 72 8.79 -20.84 -3.53
CA ILE A 72 9.37 -19.54 -3.88
C ILE A 72 10.29 -19.69 -5.10
N ARG A 73 11.20 -20.68 -5.07
CA ARG A 73 12.10 -20.97 -6.20
C ARG A 73 11.35 -21.31 -7.47
N GLU A 74 10.31 -22.15 -7.39
CA GLU A 74 9.49 -22.53 -8.54
C GLU A 74 8.86 -21.31 -9.21
N ILE A 75 8.31 -20.40 -8.42
CA ILE A 75 7.57 -19.24 -8.91
C ILE A 75 8.52 -18.13 -9.34
N LEU A 76 9.31 -17.61 -8.40
CA LEU A 76 10.05 -16.36 -8.55
C LEU A 76 11.36 -16.50 -9.31
N PHE A 77 12.10 -17.61 -9.17
CA PHE A 77 13.47 -17.62 -9.68
C PHE A 77 13.51 -17.63 -11.21
N GLY A 78 14.25 -16.70 -11.80
CA GLY A 78 14.41 -16.52 -13.22
C GLY A 78 14.67 -15.06 -13.60
N GLU A 79 14.56 -14.84 -14.91
CA GLU A 79 14.62 -13.52 -15.51
C GLU A 79 13.20 -13.06 -15.83
N TRP A 80 12.93 -11.79 -15.60
CA TRP A 80 11.61 -11.20 -15.75
C TRP A 80 11.70 -9.95 -16.60
N LYS A 81 10.64 -9.70 -17.35
CA LYS A 81 10.42 -8.43 -18.02
C LYS A 81 9.11 -7.80 -17.55
N VAL A 82 9.08 -6.48 -17.52
CA VAL A 82 7.82 -5.76 -17.31
C VAL A 82 6.96 -5.88 -18.57
N SER A 83 5.79 -6.49 -18.46
CA SER A 83 4.94 -6.81 -19.61
C SER A 83 3.77 -5.85 -19.80
N LYS A 84 3.22 -5.33 -18.70
CA LYS A 84 2.00 -4.53 -18.73
C LYS A 84 1.91 -3.61 -17.51
N PHE A 85 1.48 -2.37 -17.72
CA PHE A 85 1.08 -1.47 -16.64
C PHE A 85 -0.31 -1.83 -16.11
N LEU A 86 -0.47 -1.89 -14.79
CA LEU A 86 -1.69 -2.35 -14.13
C LEU A 86 -2.48 -1.22 -13.47
N GLY A 87 -1.83 -0.16 -12.98
CA GLY A 87 -2.51 0.95 -12.32
C GLY A 87 -1.64 1.67 -11.29
N PHE A 88 -2.25 2.62 -10.58
CA PHE A 88 -1.61 3.42 -9.53
C PHE A 88 -2.34 3.25 -8.20
N THR A 89 -1.66 3.52 -7.09
CA THR A 89 -2.36 3.69 -5.81
C THR A 89 -3.33 4.86 -5.87
N LYS A 90 -4.43 4.77 -5.12
CA LYS A 90 -5.44 5.82 -5.05
C LYS A 90 -4.86 7.19 -4.68
N ILE A 91 -3.83 7.22 -3.83
CA ILE A 91 -3.18 8.47 -3.41
C ILE A 91 -2.61 9.20 -4.63
N GLN A 92 -1.93 8.50 -5.54
CA GLN A 92 -1.39 9.15 -6.74
C GLN A 92 -2.46 9.50 -7.77
N ASN A 93 -3.52 8.69 -7.89
CA ASN A 93 -4.66 9.04 -8.73
C ASN A 93 -5.33 10.36 -8.30
N ASP A 94 -5.38 10.64 -7.00
CA ASP A 94 -5.98 11.86 -6.45
C ASP A 94 -5.08 13.10 -6.65
N TYR A 95 -3.76 12.94 -6.77
CA TYR A 95 -2.83 14.08 -6.91
C TYR A 95 -2.54 14.49 -8.36
N ALA A 96 -2.91 13.70 -9.38
CA ALA A 96 -2.70 14.00 -10.80
C ALA A 96 -1.28 14.48 -11.17
N ILE A 97 -0.28 14.13 -10.36
CA ILE A 97 1.14 14.33 -10.65
C ILE A 97 1.69 12.94 -10.94
N TYR A 98 1.47 12.50 -12.17
CA TYR A 98 2.19 11.37 -12.73
C TYR A 98 3.54 11.91 -13.16
N PRO A 99 4.67 11.40 -12.64
CA PRO A 99 5.97 11.81 -13.12
C PRO A 99 6.02 11.69 -14.66
N ASP A 100 6.59 12.70 -15.32
CA ASP A 100 6.80 12.68 -16.77
C ASP A 100 7.73 11.50 -17.11
N GLY A 101 7.15 10.37 -17.52
CA GLY A 101 7.86 9.20 -18.02
C GLY A 101 7.81 8.00 -17.08
N HIS A 102 6.98 7.02 -17.45
CA HIS A 102 6.98 5.66 -16.92
C HIS A 102 7.08 4.69 -18.09
N ASP A 103 8.31 4.52 -18.58
CA ASP A 103 8.62 3.66 -19.73
C ASP A 103 9.59 2.56 -19.29
N ILE A 104 9.10 1.77 -18.32
CA ILE A 104 9.76 0.55 -17.82
C ILE A 104 9.26 -0.71 -18.53
N ILE A 105 8.30 -0.62 -19.45
CA ILE A 105 7.84 -1.80 -20.21
C ILE A 105 9.01 -2.40 -20.98
N GLY A 106 9.22 -3.71 -20.80
CA GLY A 106 10.34 -4.45 -21.36
C GLY A 106 11.63 -4.37 -20.55
N ASP A 107 11.69 -3.57 -19.48
CA ASP A 107 12.83 -3.56 -18.56
C ASP A 107 12.95 -4.91 -17.85
N HIS A 108 14.17 -5.20 -17.41
CA HIS A 108 14.59 -6.53 -16.97
C HIS A 108 14.86 -6.59 -15.48
N ILE A 109 14.44 -7.68 -14.84
CA ILE A 109 14.68 -7.97 -13.42
C ILE A 109 15.20 -9.39 -13.31
N VAL A 110 16.22 -9.59 -12.48
CA VAL A 110 16.79 -10.91 -12.19
C VAL A 110 16.46 -11.27 -10.75
N ILE A 111 15.85 -12.43 -10.54
CA ILE A 111 15.54 -12.95 -9.21
C ILE A 111 16.06 -14.38 -9.15
N ASN A 112 17.05 -14.66 -8.32
CA ASN A 112 17.70 -15.97 -8.22
C ASN A 112 18.17 -16.25 -6.80
N GLU A 113 18.62 -17.48 -6.57
CA GLU A 113 19.12 -17.97 -5.27
C GLU A 113 20.25 -17.10 -4.69
N HIS A 114 21.13 -16.57 -5.54
CA HIS A 114 22.32 -15.82 -5.10
C HIS A 114 22.30 -14.35 -5.52
N THR A 115 21.27 -13.91 -6.23
CA THR A 115 21.22 -12.55 -6.80
C THR A 115 19.79 -12.09 -6.98
N PHE A 116 19.50 -10.89 -6.48
CA PHE A 116 18.37 -10.08 -6.92
C PHE A 116 18.96 -8.85 -7.62
N SER A 117 18.45 -8.49 -8.80
CA SER A 117 18.89 -7.29 -9.51
C SER A 117 17.74 -6.61 -10.22
N SER A 118 17.57 -5.32 -9.97
CA SER A 118 16.65 -4.41 -10.66
C SER A 118 17.39 -3.40 -11.54
N GLU A 119 18.69 -3.57 -11.78
CA GLU A 119 19.51 -2.70 -12.63
C GLU A 119 19.04 -2.67 -14.11
N GLY A 120 18.22 -3.63 -14.52
CA GLY A 120 17.58 -3.59 -15.84
C GLY A 120 16.54 -2.48 -15.99
N ILE A 121 16.14 -1.78 -14.91
CA ILE A 121 15.23 -0.62 -14.91
C ILE A 121 16.01 0.68 -15.26
N LYS A 122 16.68 0.67 -16.42
CA LYS A 122 17.85 1.54 -16.73
C LYS A 122 17.62 3.04 -16.64
N LYS A 123 16.38 3.49 -16.83
CA LYS A 123 16.06 4.93 -16.85
C LYS A 123 15.89 5.53 -15.44
N TYR A 124 15.88 4.69 -14.40
CA TYR A 124 15.55 5.10 -13.05
C TYR A 124 16.67 4.75 -12.09
N GLU A 125 17.53 5.74 -11.80
CA GLU A 125 18.70 5.61 -10.93
C GLU A 125 18.32 5.07 -9.54
N ARG A 126 17.20 5.54 -8.99
CA ARG A 126 16.67 5.11 -7.70
C ARG A 126 16.33 3.61 -7.61
N TYR A 127 16.15 2.93 -8.75
CA TYR A 127 15.84 1.50 -8.81
C TYR A 127 17.03 0.63 -9.17
N GLN A 128 18.23 1.21 -9.30
CA GLN A 128 19.45 0.47 -9.59
C GLN A 128 19.96 -0.20 -8.32
N CYS A 129 19.53 -1.45 -8.11
CA CYS A 129 19.87 -2.24 -6.93
C CYS A 129 20.30 -3.63 -7.35
N GLU A 130 21.37 -4.13 -6.73
CA GLU A 130 21.76 -5.52 -6.78
C GLU A 130 22.06 -6.03 -5.37
N LEU A 131 21.35 -7.08 -4.95
CA LEU A 131 21.52 -7.74 -3.67
C LEU A 131 22.25 -9.08 -3.87
N SER A 132 23.24 -9.34 -3.01
CA SER A 132 23.97 -10.60 -2.96
C SER A 132 23.37 -11.54 -1.91
N ASP A 133 23.29 -12.82 -2.26
CA ASP A 133 22.74 -13.90 -1.41
C ASP A 133 21.40 -13.52 -0.75
N PRO A 134 20.39 -13.12 -1.55
CA PRO A 134 19.12 -12.67 -1.02
C PRO A 134 18.35 -13.82 -0.36
N ILE A 135 17.66 -13.47 0.73
CA ILE A 135 16.69 -14.30 1.42
C ILE A 135 15.31 -13.81 0.99
N TYR A 136 14.43 -14.76 0.68
CA TYR A 136 13.07 -14.50 0.25
C TYR A 136 12.08 -15.08 1.25
N SER A 137 11.15 -14.26 1.73
CA SER A 137 9.94 -14.67 2.43
C SER A 137 8.70 -14.12 1.72
N VAL A 138 7.58 -14.83 1.82
CA VAL A 138 6.29 -14.33 1.34
C VAL A 138 5.42 -14.06 2.55
N SER A 139 4.91 -12.84 2.65
CA SER A 139 4.10 -12.42 3.77
C SER A 139 2.73 -13.13 3.73
N SER A 140 2.16 -13.37 4.91
CA SER A 140 0.75 -13.80 5.02
C SER A 140 -0.22 -12.62 4.84
N ILE A 141 0.31 -11.39 4.67
CA ILE A 141 -0.48 -10.16 4.60
C ILE A 141 -1.13 -10.09 3.21
N LYS A 142 -2.45 -9.89 3.22
CA LYS A 142 -3.23 -9.57 2.04
C LYS A 142 -3.24 -8.05 1.84
N GLU A 143 -2.60 -7.56 0.78
CA GLU A 143 -2.76 -6.16 0.38
C GLU A 143 -4.13 -5.95 -0.30
N MET A 144 -5.16 -5.76 0.53
CA MET A 144 -6.51 -5.49 0.05
C MET A 144 -6.61 -4.13 -0.66
N TYR A 145 -5.74 -3.17 -0.34
CA TYR A 145 -5.74 -1.85 -0.97
C TYR A 145 -5.21 -1.88 -2.42
N ALA A 146 -4.18 -2.67 -2.70
CA ALA A 146 -3.66 -2.87 -4.06
C ALA A 146 -4.75 -3.39 -5.01
N ILE A 147 -5.66 -4.25 -4.53
CA ILE A 147 -6.79 -4.76 -5.31
C ILE A 147 -7.70 -3.60 -5.77
N TYR A 148 -8.05 -2.68 -4.87
CA TYR A 148 -8.86 -1.52 -5.21
C TYR A 148 -8.14 -0.59 -6.20
N ASP A 149 -6.86 -0.37 -5.99
CA ASP A 149 -6.02 0.50 -6.80
C ASP A 149 -5.87 -0.01 -8.25
N ILE A 150 -5.69 -1.32 -8.41
CA ILE A 150 -5.45 -1.94 -9.70
C ILE A 150 -6.76 -2.23 -10.46
N SER A 151 -7.80 -2.72 -9.77
CA SER A 151 -8.98 -3.28 -10.42
C SER A 151 -9.72 -2.30 -11.35
N ASP A 152 -9.72 -1.01 -11.04
CA ASP A 152 -10.33 0.02 -11.87
C ASP A 152 -9.59 0.26 -13.20
N SER A 153 -8.30 -0.07 -13.25
CA SER A 153 -7.42 0.12 -14.41
C SER A 153 -7.36 -1.11 -15.32
N VAL A 154 -7.90 -2.26 -14.87
CA VAL A 154 -7.90 -3.52 -15.62
C VAL A 154 -9.28 -3.81 -16.20
N GLU A 155 -9.32 -4.27 -17.46
CA GLU A 155 -10.57 -4.56 -18.16
C GLU A 155 -11.39 -5.67 -17.47
N LYS A 156 -12.63 -5.33 -17.11
CA LYS A 156 -13.59 -6.24 -16.45
C LYS A 156 -13.89 -7.46 -17.32
N GLY A 157 -13.98 -8.62 -16.68
CA GLY A 157 -14.27 -9.90 -17.35
C GLY A 157 -13.06 -10.55 -18.02
N THR A 158 -11.86 -10.01 -17.81
CA THR A 158 -10.61 -10.68 -18.17
C THR A 158 -10.12 -11.59 -17.04
N LYS A 159 -9.36 -12.64 -17.37
CA LYS A 159 -8.73 -13.49 -16.35
C LYS A 159 -7.85 -12.71 -15.37
N LEU A 160 -7.19 -11.67 -15.85
CA LEU A 160 -6.35 -10.80 -15.03
C LEU A 160 -7.20 -10.01 -14.04
N TYR A 161 -8.32 -9.44 -14.49
CA TYR A 161 -9.26 -8.77 -13.60
C TYR A 161 -9.81 -9.74 -12.55
N ASP A 162 -10.23 -10.94 -12.96
CA ASP A 162 -10.73 -11.96 -12.06
C ASP A 162 -9.68 -12.36 -11.01
N MET A 163 -8.40 -12.48 -11.39
CA MET A 163 -7.29 -12.69 -10.46
C MET A 163 -7.20 -11.55 -9.44
N ILE A 164 -7.14 -10.30 -9.91
CA ILE A 164 -6.94 -9.12 -9.05
C ILE A 164 -8.04 -9.02 -8.00
N VAL A 165 -9.30 -9.25 -8.38
CA VAL A 165 -10.44 -9.05 -7.46
C VAL A 165 -10.71 -10.23 -6.52
N ASN A 166 -10.26 -11.44 -6.87
CA ASN A 166 -10.59 -12.65 -6.10
C ASN A 166 -9.40 -13.23 -5.33
N GLU A 167 -8.17 -13.07 -5.82
CA GLU A 167 -6.97 -13.58 -5.15
C GLU A 167 -6.40 -12.59 -4.14
N SER A 168 -5.58 -13.08 -3.21
CA SER A 168 -4.80 -12.21 -2.32
C SER A 168 -3.48 -11.85 -2.97
N LEU A 169 -3.08 -10.58 -2.93
CA LEU A 169 -1.71 -10.17 -3.26
C LEU A 169 -0.88 -10.21 -1.99
N GLN A 170 0.24 -10.94 -2.05
CA GLN A 170 1.15 -11.19 -0.95
C GLN A 170 2.52 -10.58 -1.28
N ASP A 171 3.10 -9.86 -0.33
CA ASP A 171 4.42 -9.26 -0.51
C ASP A 171 5.51 -10.32 -0.48
N VAL A 172 6.51 -10.15 -1.34
CA VAL A 172 7.77 -10.85 -1.24
C VAL A 172 8.75 -9.95 -0.50
N GLU A 173 9.05 -10.33 0.74
CA GLU A 173 10.14 -9.74 1.49
C GLU A 173 11.46 -10.24 0.92
N ILE A 174 12.30 -9.31 0.47
CA ILE A 174 13.61 -9.58 -0.12
C ILE A 174 14.65 -8.87 0.72
N GLU A 175 15.53 -9.64 1.36
CA GLU A 175 16.63 -9.12 2.16
C GLU A 175 17.95 -9.64 1.62
N GLY A 176 18.98 -8.81 1.53
CA GLY A 176 20.31 -9.25 1.15
C GLY A 176 21.36 -8.17 1.37
N ILE A 177 22.59 -8.41 0.90
CA ILE A 177 23.65 -7.38 0.97
C ILE A 177 23.60 -6.57 -0.31
N ASN A 178 23.21 -5.29 -0.23
CA ASN A 178 23.24 -4.39 -1.37
C ASN A 178 24.70 -4.09 -1.77
N LYS A 179 25.02 -4.31 -3.05
CA LYS A 179 26.38 -4.15 -3.57
C LYS A 179 26.81 -2.68 -3.66
N ASN A 180 25.87 -1.77 -3.86
CA ASN A 180 26.12 -0.35 -4.02
C ASN A 180 26.12 0.39 -2.67
N ASP A 181 25.35 -0.09 -1.70
CA ASP A 181 25.31 0.43 -0.33
C ASP A 181 25.11 -0.70 0.71
N PRO A 182 26.19 -1.24 1.32
CA PRO A 182 26.10 -2.31 2.31
C PRO A 182 25.29 -1.97 3.58
N THR A 183 24.90 -0.72 3.79
CA THR A 183 24.06 -0.31 4.93
C THR A 183 22.55 -0.49 4.65
N GLN A 184 22.18 -0.74 3.40
CA GLN A 184 20.82 -1.03 2.96
C GLN A 184 20.69 -2.53 2.63
N SER A 185 19.68 -3.20 3.20
CA SER A 185 19.44 -4.63 2.97
C SER A 185 18.24 -4.94 2.07
N TRP A 186 17.44 -3.93 1.74
CA TRP A 186 16.17 -4.07 1.00
C TRP A 186 16.31 -3.51 -0.41
N PRO A 187 15.63 -4.10 -1.42
CA PRO A 187 15.58 -3.50 -2.73
C PRO A 187 14.79 -2.19 -2.70
N SER A 188 14.99 -1.37 -3.73
CA SER A 188 14.24 -0.13 -3.97
C SER A 188 12.96 -0.34 -4.77
N ALA A 189 12.69 -1.58 -5.17
CA ALA A 189 11.55 -2.00 -5.97
C ALA A 189 10.99 -3.29 -5.36
N ASP A 190 9.67 -3.34 -5.18
CA ASP A 190 9.00 -4.39 -4.42
C ASP A 190 8.32 -5.40 -5.35
N ILE A 191 8.19 -6.64 -4.89
CA ILE A 191 7.55 -7.72 -5.65
C ILE A 191 6.38 -8.24 -4.85
N MET A 192 5.26 -8.48 -5.53
CA MET A 192 4.06 -9.12 -5.01
C MET A 192 3.74 -10.37 -5.82
N ILE A 193 3.11 -11.34 -5.19
CA ILE A 193 2.62 -12.57 -5.83
C ILE A 193 1.15 -12.76 -5.50
N SER A 194 0.36 -13.15 -6.50
CA SER A 194 -1.02 -13.57 -6.26
C SER A 194 -1.08 -14.98 -5.66
N SER A 195 -1.94 -15.15 -4.65
CA SER A 195 -1.93 -16.33 -3.78
C SER A 195 -2.28 -17.65 -4.47
N GLU A 196 -2.99 -17.63 -5.61
CA GLU A 196 -3.44 -18.85 -6.29
C GLU A 196 -2.83 -19.03 -7.67
N SER A 197 -2.93 -18.00 -8.52
CA SER A 197 -2.38 -18.06 -9.88
C SER A 197 -0.87 -17.83 -9.94
N HIS A 198 -0.25 -17.41 -8.84
CA HIS A 198 1.17 -17.09 -8.75
C HIS A 198 1.61 -16.03 -9.75
N THR A 199 0.72 -15.09 -10.06
CA THR A 199 1.00 -13.95 -10.91
C THR A 199 1.95 -13.01 -10.18
N VAL A 200 3.04 -12.59 -10.83
CA VAL A 200 4.07 -11.74 -10.22
C VAL A 200 3.88 -10.30 -10.65
N ILE A 201 3.83 -9.40 -9.67
CA ILE A 201 3.61 -7.98 -9.85
C ILE A 201 4.82 -7.22 -9.29
N LEU A 202 5.30 -6.24 -10.04
CA LEU A 202 6.27 -5.25 -9.59
C LEU A 202 5.52 -4.04 -9.05
N TYR A 203 5.90 -3.59 -7.86
CA TYR A 203 5.44 -2.36 -7.26
C TYR A 203 6.60 -1.36 -7.15
N VAL A 204 6.43 -0.20 -7.78
CA VAL A 204 7.43 0.88 -7.77
C VAL A 204 6.72 2.23 -7.73
N ASP A 205 7.05 3.09 -6.77
CA ASP A 205 6.47 4.44 -6.69
C ASP A 205 4.94 4.48 -6.80
N CYS A 206 4.25 3.63 -6.04
CA CYS A 206 2.79 3.55 -6.09
C CYS A 206 2.21 3.10 -7.46
N GLU A 207 3.03 2.51 -8.32
CA GLU A 207 2.61 1.93 -9.59
C GLU A 207 2.73 0.42 -9.55
N TYR A 208 1.78 -0.24 -10.20
CA TYR A 208 1.75 -1.70 -10.30
C TYR A 208 1.99 -2.12 -11.74
N TYR A 209 2.83 -3.13 -11.91
CA TYR A 209 3.18 -3.68 -13.22
C TYR A 209 3.17 -5.20 -13.20
N LEU A 210 2.68 -5.81 -14.27
CA LEU A 210 2.73 -7.25 -14.47
C LEU A 210 4.11 -7.67 -14.96
N LEU A 211 4.73 -8.63 -14.26
CA LEU A 211 5.96 -9.27 -14.72
C LEU A 211 5.65 -10.53 -15.52
N GLU A 212 6.41 -10.73 -16.59
CA GLU A 212 6.39 -11.95 -17.40
C GLU A 212 7.78 -12.56 -17.39
N LYS A 213 7.86 -13.88 -17.17
CA LYS A 213 9.11 -14.62 -17.16
C LYS A 213 9.68 -14.68 -18.59
N VAL A 214 10.99 -14.50 -18.75
CA VAL A 214 11.71 -14.49 -20.05
C VAL A 214 12.09 -15.89 -20.49
#